data_AF-A0A969SA49-F1
#
_entry.id   AF-A0A969SA49-F1
#
_cell.length_a   1.000
_cell.length_b   1.000
_cell.length_c   1.000
_cell.angle_alpha   90.00
_cell.angle_beta   90.00
_cell.angle_gamma   90.00
#
_symmetry.space_group_name_H-M   'P 1'
#
loop_
_entity.id
_entity.type
_entity.pdbx_description
1 polymer ?
#
loop_
_entity_poly.entity_id
_entity_poly.type
_entity_poly.pdbx_seq_one_letter_code
_entity_poly.pdbx_strand_id
1 'polypeptide(L)'
;MAKPPPIDSRTAKDIAEQVQQLLKAYDVPGWTGDRPVVENSSATALVNIFARYAEIIIQRLNQVLYKNFLAFLDLLGVSLLLPQPARVPLLFTLAEGSDVDAFVPAGTQVAAQVAEGENEPVIFETERNLVVTAARLESIFVRQPQEDSYNNYTSDDINITIYKSDSAENKVLPVPAFEGKDPIDYHSILLAILY
;
A
#
# COMPACT_ATOMS: atom_id res chain seq x y z
N MET A 1 -7.12 -5.98 9.78
CA MET A 1 -8.40 -6.71 9.86
C MET A 1 -8.77 -6.89 11.32
N ALA A 2 -10.00 -6.58 11.73
CA ALA A 2 -10.42 -6.75 13.12
C ALA A 2 -10.49 -8.23 13.47
N LYS A 3 -9.95 -8.63 14.62
CA LYS A 3 -10.02 -10.01 15.11
C LYS A 3 -11.49 -10.33 15.44
N PRO A 4 -12.05 -11.46 14.97
CA PRO A 4 -13.41 -11.84 15.32
C PRO A 4 -13.54 -11.93 16.85
N PRO A 5 -14.70 -11.52 17.41
CA PRO A 5 -14.93 -11.62 18.84
C PRO A 5 -14.83 -13.08 19.29
N PRO A 6 -14.29 -13.36 20.49
CA PRO A 6 -14.19 -14.71 20.99
C PRO A 6 -15.60 -15.30 21.22
N ILE A 7 -15.78 -16.57 20.86
CA ILE A 7 -16.98 -17.36 21.21
C ILE A 7 -17.05 -17.54 22.72
N ASP A 8 -15.89 -17.80 23.33
CA ASP A 8 -15.76 -17.95 24.78
C ASP A 8 -14.51 -17.21 25.25
N SER A 9 -14.68 -16.30 26.20
CA SER A 9 -13.62 -15.44 26.73
C SER A 9 -13.03 -15.94 28.04
N ARG A 10 -13.47 -17.10 28.55
CA ARG A 10 -12.99 -17.63 29.83
C ARG A 10 -11.52 -18.01 29.75
N THR A 11 -10.77 -17.55 30.74
CA THR A 11 -9.37 -17.88 30.98
C THR A 11 -9.24 -19.11 31.88
N ALA A 12 -8.03 -19.67 32.00
CA ALA A 12 -7.79 -20.74 32.96
C ALA A 12 -8.16 -20.33 34.40
N LYS A 13 -7.99 -19.06 34.76
CA LYS A 13 -8.40 -18.56 36.08
C LYS A 13 -9.92 -18.66 36.28
N ASP A 14 -10.69 -18.20 35.30
CA ASP A 14 -12.16 -18.24 35.37
C ASP A 14 -12.67 -19.68 35.45
N ILE A 15 -12.04 -20.60 34.72
CA ILE A 15 -12.36 -22.03 34.80
C ILE A 15 -11.97 -22.63 36.15
N ALA A 16 -10.81 -22.29 36.70
CA ALA A 16 -10.37 -22.79 38.01
C ALA A 16 -11.32 -22.33 39.12
N GLU A 17 -11.72 -21.05 39.11
CA GLU A 17 -12.70 -20.49 40.05
C GLU A 17 -14.05 -21.19 39.92
N GLN A 18 -14.53 -21.40 38.69
CA GLN A 18 -15.79 -22.11 38.44
C GLN A 18 -15.73 -23.56 38.94
N VAL A 19 -14.64 -24.28 38.69
CA VAL A 19 -14.45 -25.66 39.17
C VAL A 19 -14.45 -25.71 40.70
N GLN A 20 -13.77 -24.79 41.37
CA GLN A 20 -13.77 -24.72 42.83
C GLN A 20 -15.16 -24.42 43.39
N GLN A 21 -15.95 -23.56 42.74
CA GLN A 21 -17.35 -23.30 43.13
C GLN A 21 -18.21 -24.56 42.99
N LEU A 22 -18.06 -25.30 41.89
CA LEU A 22 -18.81 -26.54 41.64
C LEU A 22 -18.44 -27.64 42.62
N LEU A 23 -17.15 -27.80 42.93
CA LEU A 23 -16.68 -28.79 43.92
C LEU A 23 -17.30 -28.55 45.30
N LYS A 24 -17.46 -27.28 45.70
CA LYS A 24 -18.16 -26.90 46.94
C LYS A 24 -19.66 -27.15 46.85
N ALA A 25 -20.29 -26.77 45.73
CA ALA A 25 -21.73 -26.87 45.54
C ALA A 25 -22.23 -28.32 45.50
N TYR A 26 -21.43 -29.24 44.95
CA TYR A 26 -21.79 -30.67 44.84
C TYR A 26 -21.31 -31.53 46.00
N ASP A 27 -20.72 -30.92 47.03
CA ASP A 27 -20.15 -31.60 48.21
C ASP A 27 -19.33 -32.85 47.82
N VAL A 28 -18.36 -32.66 46.90
CA VAL A 28 -17.60 -33.77 46.34
C VAL A 28 -16.71 -34.38 47.42
N PRO A 29 -16.91 -35.66 47.80
CA PRO A 29 -16.15 -36.29 48.87
C PRO A 29 -14.63 -36.23 48.62
N GLY A 30 -13.87 -35.77 49.63
CA GLY A 30 -12.42 -35.63 49.54
C GLY A 30 -11.92 -34.28 48.98
N TRP A 31 -12.82 -33.41 48.51
CA TRP A 31 -12.53 -32.02 48.12
C TRP A 31 -13.14 -30.99 49.08
N THR A 32 -14.30 -31.31 49.64
CA THR A 32 -14.94 -30.60 50.77
C THR A 32 -14.71 -31.41 52.05
N GLY A 33 -13.77 -30.99 52.91
CA GLY A 33 -13.49 -31.71 54.16
C GLY A 33 -12.76 -30.84 55.19
N ASP A 34 -12.54 -31.38 56.39
CA ASP A 34 -11.98 -30.72 57.59
C ASP A 34 -10.54 -30.18 57.47
N ARG A 35 -9.89 -30.34 56.32
CA ARG A 35 -8.59 -29.73 56.05
C ARG A 35 -8.83 -28.57 55.09
N PRO A 36 -8.53 -27.32 55.48
CA PRO A 36 -8.65 -26.20 54.55
C PRO A 36 -7.81 -26.53 53.31
N VAL A 37 -8.39 -26.40 52.13
CA VAL A 37 -7.64 -26.47 50.86
C VAL A 37 -6.64 -25.33 50.91
N VAL A 38 -5.42 -25.64 51.32
CA VAL A 38 -4.32 -24.69 51.40
C VAL A 38 -4.00 -24.25 49.97
N GLU A 39 -3.73 -22.97 49.78
CA GLU A 39 -3.03 -22.49 48.58
C GLU A 39 -1.79 -23.39 48.40
N ASN A 40 -1.70 -24.11 47.27
CA ASN A 40 -0.65 -25.08 46.92
C ASN A 40 -0.87 -26.56 47.33
N SER A 41 -2.12 -27.02 47.48
CA SER A 41 -2.40 -28.46 47.54
C SER A 41 -2.28 -29.15 46.17
N SER A 42 -2.04 -30.47 46.16
CA SER A 42 -2.08 -31.29 44.93
C SER A 42 -3.44 -31.24 44.22
N ALA A 43 -4.52 -31.07 44.98
CA ALA A 43 -5.87 -30.88 44.47
C ALA A 43 -5.98 -29.54 43.69
N THR A 44 -5.47 -28.44 44.24
CA THR A 44 -5.39 -27.15 43.57
C THR A 44 -4.55 -27.22 42.29
N ALA A 45 -3.45 -27.98 42.31
CA ALA A 45 -2.63 -28.20 41.11
C ALA A 45 -3.41 -28.94 40.00
N LEU A 46 -4.19 -29.97 40.33
CA LEU A 46 -5.04 -30.69 39.36
C LEU A 46 -6.12 -29.78 38.76
N VAL A 47 -6.76 -28.92 39.58
CA VAL A 47 -7.73 -27.93 39.08
C VAL A 47 -7.05 -26.97 38.10
N ASN A 48 -5.87 -26.46 38.43
CA ASN A 48 -5.13 -25.55 37.57
C ASN A 48 -4.70 -26.22 36.26
N ILE A 49 -4.28 -27.48 36.29
CA ILE A 49 -3.95 -28.26 35.09
C ILE A 49 -5.20 -28.44 34.22
N PHE A 50 -6.32 -28.87 34.81
CA PHE A 50 -7.59 -29.01 34.08
C PHE A 50 -8.03 -27.68 33.45
N ALA A 51 -7.99 -26.61 34.23
CA ALA A 51 -8.34 -25.27 33.78
C ALA A 51 -7.46 -24.80 32.62
N ARG A 52 -6.15 -25.10 32.66
CA ARG A 52 -5.25 -24.81 31.55
C ARG A 52 -5.60 -25.60 30.29
N TYR A 53 -5.95 -26.88 30.42
CA TYR A 53 -6.42 -27.67 29.27
C TYR A 53 -7.71 -27.13 28.67
N ALA A 54 -8.68 -26.76 29.52
CA ALA A 54 -9.93 -26.15 29.07
C ALA A 54 -9.70 -24.83 28.33
N GLU A 55 -8.81 -23.97 28.84
CA GLU A 55 -8.42 -22.73 28.17
C GLU A 55 -7.80 -22.98 26.79
N ILE A 56 -6.95 -24.00 26.63
CA ILE A 56 -6.38 -24.38 25.32
C ILE A 56 -7.49 -24.80 24.34
N ILE A 57 -8.50 -25.53 24.81
CA ILE A 57 -9.65 -25.91 23.98
C ILE A 57 -10.44 -24.67 23.56
N ILE A 58 -10.72 -23.76 24.49
CA ILE A 58 -11.39 -22.48 24.22
C ILE A 58 -10.60 -21.65 23.19
N GLN A 59 -9.27 -21.58 23.32
CA GLN A 59 -8.43 -20.89 22.35
C GLN A 59 -8.55 -21.48 20.94
N ARG A 60 -8.63 -22.80 20.82
CA ARG A 60 -8.85 -23.48 19.52
C ARG A 60 -10.25 -23.24 18.98
N LEU A 61 -11.28 -23.27 19.83
CA LEU A 61 -12.66 -22.97 19.45
C LEU A 61 -12.76 -21.55 18.89
N ASN A 62 -12.10 -20.57 19.52
CA ASN A 62 -12.08 -19.18 19.06
C ASN A 62 -11.38 -19.00 17.69
N GLN A 63 -10.57 -19.95 17.23
CA GLN A 63 -9.99 -19.93 15.88
C GLN A 63 -10.94 -20.45 14.80
N VAL A 64 -12.01 -21.16 15.16
CA VAL A 64 -12.95 -21.76 14.20
C VAL A 64 -13.67 -20.70 13.38
N LEU A 65 -14.06 -19.57 13.99
CA LEU A 65 -14.71 -18.47 13.26
C LEU A 65 -13.84 -17.95 12.11
N TYR A 66 -12.54 -17.77 12.37
CA TYR A 66 -11.61 -17.31 11.35
C TYR A 66 -11.46 -18.34 10.22
N LYS A 67 -11.37 -19.63 10.55
CA LYS A 67 -11.31 -20.69 9.54
C LYS A 67 -12.58 -20.79 8.71
N ASN A 68 -13.76 -20.67 9.33
CA ASN A 68 -15.04 -20.69 8.62
C ASN A 68 -15.18 -19.47 7.70
N PHE A 69 -14.71 -18.30 8.14
CA PHE A 69 -14.67 -17.12 7.29
C PHE A 69 -13.79 -17.32 6.06
N LEU A 70 -12.58 -17.86 6.22
CA LEU A 70 -11.71 -18.19 5.08
C LEU A 70 -12.36 -19.22 4.14
N ALA A 71 -12.93 -20.31 4.69
CA ALA A 71 -13.62 -21.32 3.89
C ALA A 71 -14.82 -20.74 3.13
N PHE A 72 -15.52 -19.76 3.70
CA PHE A 72 -16.60 -19.05 3.02
C PHE A 72 -16.07 -18.18 1.88
N LEU A 73 -14.95 -17.46 2.07
CA LEU A 73 -14.29 -16.72 1.00
C LEU A 73 -13.84 -17.64 -0.13
N ASP A 74 -13.25 -18.80 0.20
CA ASP A 74 -12.85 -19.81 -0.77
C ASP A 74 -14.05 -20.35 -1.56
N LEU A 75 -15.18 -20.60 -0.88
CA LEU A 75 -16.43 -21.06 -1.53
C LEU A 75 -16.98 -20.02 -2.51
N LEU A 76 -16.88 -18.73 -2.17
CA LEU A 76 -17.26 -17.64 -3.08
C LEU A 76 -16.27 -17.46 -4.25
N GLY A 77 -15.19 -18.23 -4.29
CA GLY A 77 -14.14 -18.09 -5.31
C GLY A 77 -13.28 -16.84 -5.13
N VAL A 78 -13.27 -16.25 -3.92
CA VAL A 78 -12.45 -15.07 -3.63
C VAL A 78 -11.01 -15.53 -3.40
N SER A 79 -10.14 -15.25 -4.37
CA SER A 79 -8.70 -15.44 -4.23
C SER A 79 -8.02 -14.14 -3.81
N LEU A 80 -6.90 -14.25 -3.11
CA LEU A 80 -6.00 -13.11 -2.91
C LEU A 80 -5.50 -12.61 -4.26
N LEU A 81 -5.46 -11.28 -4.43
CA LEU A 81 -4.83 -10.67 -5.59
C LEU A 81 -3.33 -10.99 -5.55
N LEU A 82 -2.81 -11.46 -6.68
CA LEU A 82 -1.38 -11.63 -6.83
C LEU A 82 -0.67 -10.28 -6.67
N PRO A 83 0.57 -10.26 -6.15
CA PRO A 83 1.40 -9.07 -6.15
C PRO A 83 1.48 -8.51 -7.57
N GLN A 84 1.13 -7.23 -7.73
CA GLN A 84 1.24 -6.54 -9.02
C GLN A 84 2.58 -5.80 -9.06
N PRO A 85 3.33 -5.88 -10.17
CA PRO A 85 4.57 -5.14 -10.32
C PRO A 85 4.28 -3.63 -10.27
N ALA A 86 5.12 -2.88 -9.56
CA ALA A 86 5.04 -1.44 -9.53
C ALA A 86 5.46 -0.84 -10.88
N ARG A 87 4.80 0.26 -11.28
CA ARG A 87 5.14 1.03 -12.48
C ARG A 87 5.44 2.45 -12.07
N VAL A 88 6.55 3.00 -12.58
CA VAL A 88 6.99 4.36 -12.28
C VAL A 88 7.34 5.10 -13.58
N PRO A 89 7.05 6.41 -13.67
CA PRO A 89 7.53 7.23 -14.77
C PRO A 89 9.04 7.44 -14.64
N LEU A 90 9.76 7.31 -15.75
CA LEU A 90 11.20 7.59 -15.85
C LEU A 90 11.43 8.70 -16.86
N LEU A 91 12.41 9.56 -16.58
CA LEU A 91 12.90 10.58 -17.50
C LEU A 91 14.32 10.22 -17.91
N PHE A 92 14.54 10.02 -19.21
CA PHE A 92 15.87 9.91 -19.78
C PHE A 92 16.24 11.25 -20.41
N THR A 93 17.41 11.75 -20.06
CA THR A 93 17.99 12.95 -20.67
C THR A 93 19.26 12.57 -21.41
N LEU A 94 19.47 13.16 -22.59
CA LEU A 94 20.75 13.03 -23.27
C LEU A 94 21.86 13.71 -22.47
N ALA A 95 23.08 13.22 -22.61
CA ALA A 95 24.25 13.89 -22.06
C ALA A 95 24.41 15.28 -22.69
N GLU A 96 24.96 16.23 -21.92
CA GLU A 96 25.23 17.58 -22.42
C GLU A 96 26.11 17.54 -23.66
N GLY A 97 25.72 18.26 -24.71
CA GLY A 97 26.42 18.30 -26.00
C GLY A 97 26.11 17.14 -26.95
N SER A 98 25.14 16.27 -26.62
CA SER A 98 24.66 15.25 -27.55
C SER A 98 23.64 15.84 -28.53
N ASP A 99 24.03 15.91 -29.81
CA ASP A 99 23.16 16.37 -30.90
C ASP A 99 22.46 15.22 -31.66
N VAL A 100 22.60 13.99 -31.16
CA VAL A 100 22.07 12.78 -31.78
C VAL A 100 21.04 12.12 -30.86
N ASP A 101 19.95 11.65 -31.45
CA ASP A 101 18.94 10.85 -30.76
C ASP A 101 19.54 9.55 -30.20
N ALA A 102 19.16 9.18 -28.97
CA ALA A 102 19.58 7.93 -28.35
C ALA A 102 18.44 6.91 -28.32
N PHE A 103 18.75 5.65 -28.63
CA PHE A 103 17.80 4.55 -28.54
C PHE A 103 17.95 3.81 -27.21
N VAL A 104 16.85 3.64 -26.49
CA VAL A 104 16.79 2.85 -25.25
C VAL A 104 15.80 1.70 -25.47
N PRO A 105 16.28 0.44 -25.52
CA PRO A 105 15.42 -0.72 -25.76
C PRO A 105 14.53 -1.02 -24.55
N ALA A 106 13.44 -1.75 -24.80
CA ALA A 106 12.67 -2.43 -23.75
C ALA A 106 13.59 -3.39 -22.96
N GLY A 107 13.36 -3.51 -21.66
CA GLY A 107 14.21 -4.29 -20.75
C GLY A 107 15.46 -3.56 -20.27
N THR A 108 15.60 -2.25 -20.54
CA THR A 108 16.70 -1.46 -19.98
C THR A 108 16.49 -1.33 -18.48
N GLN A 109 17.45 -1.82 -17.71
CA GLN A 109 17.40 -1.85 -16.26
C GLN A 109 17.79 -0.49 -15.65
N VAL A 110 17.00 -0.03 -14.69
CA VAL A 110 17.28 1.14 -13.86
C VAL A 110 17.12 0.77 -12.40
N ALA A 111 18.02 1.29 -11.55
CA ALA A 111 17.97 1.06 -10.11
C ALA A 111 17.26 2.23 -9.42
N ALA A 112 16.33 1.90 -8.53
CA ALA A 112 15.83 2.88 -7.57
C ALA A 112 16.89 3.17 -6.50
N GLN A 113 16.76 4.31 -5.81
CA GLN A 113 17.57 4.55 -4.62
C GLN A 113 17.24 3.49 -3.56
N VAL A 114 18.27 3.05 -2.84
CA VAL A 114 18.11 2.06 -1.76
C VAL A 114 17.28 2.70 -0.64
N ALA A 115 16.15 2.07 -0.32
CA ALA A 115 15.29 2.56 0.76
C ALA A 115 15.95 2.34 2.13
N GLU A 116 15.54 3.14 3.12
CA GLU A 116 16.05 3.02 4.48
C GLU A 116 15.73 1.63 5.05
N GLY A 117 16.78 0.86 5.39
CA GLY A 117 16.64 -0.51 5.91
C GLY A 117 16.77 -1.62 4.87
N GLU A 118 16.95 -1.29 3.59
CA GLU A 118 17.25 -2.26 2.52
C GLU A 118 18.75 -2.28 2.21
N ASN A 119 19.26 -3.44 1.78
CA ASN A 119 20.68 -3.62 1.42
C ASN A 119 20.93 -3.59 -0.09
N GLU A 120 19.89 -3.80 -0.89
CA GLU A 120 19.98 -3.92 -2.36
C GLU A 120 18.93 -3.01 -3.01
N PRO A 121 19.27 -2.31 -4.11
CA PRO A 121 18.31 -1.46 -4.80
C PRO A 121 17.27 -2.30 -5.56
N VAL A 122 16.03 -1.82 -5.58
CA VAL A 122 14.99 -2.38 -6.44
C VAL A 122 15.29 -2.03 -7.90
N ILE A 123 15.35 -3.04 -8.76
CA ILE A 123 15.57 -2.89 -10.19
C ILE A 123 14.22 -2.83 -10.91
N PHE A 124 14.08 -1.82 -11.77
CA PHE A 124 12.98 -1.66 -12.72
C PHE A 124 13.49 -1.83 -14.14
N GLU A 125 12.59 -2.16 -15.07
CA GLU A 125 12.89 -2.32 -16.49
C GLU A 125 11.94 -1.48 -17.35
N THR A 126 12.45 -0.95 -18.47
CA THR A 126 11.60 -0.26 -19.45
C THR A 126 10.64 -1.25 -20.13
N GLU A 127 9.35 -0.95 -20.13
CA GLU A 127 8.34 -1.83 -20.76
C GLU A 127 8.36 -1.80 -22.30
N ARG A 128 8.91 -0.73 -22.88
CA ARG A 128 8.90 -0.47 -24.33
C ARG A 128 10.19 0.20 -24.79
N ASN A 129 10.47 0.04 -26.07
CA ASN A 129 11.50 0.80 -26.75
C ASN A 129 11.15 2.30 -26.71
N LEU A 130 12.15 3.15 -26.49
CA LEU A 130 12.01 4.60 -26.49
C LEU A 130 13.19 5.24 -27.23
N VAL A 131 12.92 6.33 -27.92
CA VAL A 131 13.94 7.18 -28.54
C VAL A 131 14.00 8.46 -27.73
N VAL A 132 15.15 8.73 -27.11
CA VAL A 132 15.44 10.00 -26.43
C VAL A 132 15.92 10.96 -27.50
N THR A 133 15.06 11.92 -27.85
CA THR A 133 15.37 12.86 -28.93
C THR A 133 16.28 14.00 -28.46
N ALA A 134 17.12 14.49 -29.36
CA ALA A 134 17.88 15.73 -29.19
C ALA A 134 17.01 16.99 -29.33
N ALA A 135 15.76 16.86 -29.79
CA ALA A 135 14.81 17.97 -29.86
C ALA A 135 14.54 18.55 -28.47
N ARG A 136 14.67 19.87 -28.36
CA ARG A 136 14.36 20.61 -27.13
C ARG A 136 13.00 21.26 -27.27
N LEU A 137 12.21 21.20 -26.20
CA LEU A 137 10.95 21.92 -26.14
C LEU A 137 11.25 23.42 -26.02
N GLU A 138 11.08 24.14 -27.11
CA GLU A 138 11.40 25.57 -27.18
C GLU A 138 10.26 26.46 -26.66
N SER A 139 9.01 26.11 -26.98
CA SER A 139 7.85 26.94 -26.63
C SER A 139 6.58 26.11 -26.44
N ILE A 140 5.68 26.61 -25.59
CA ILE A 140 4.35 26.04 -25.36
C ILE A 140 3.31 27.14 -25.56
N PHE A 141 2.42 26.95 -26.52
CA PHE A 141 1.28 27.82 -26.75
C PHE A 141 -0.02 27.05 -26.51
N VAL A 142 -0.93 27.66 -25.75
CA VAL A 142 -2.29 27.15 -25.55
C VAL A 142 -3.24 28.07 -26.29
N ARG A 143 -4.18 27.51 -27.05
CA ARG A 143 -5.22 28.26 -27.75
C ARG A 143 -6.60 27.86 -27.23
N GLN A 144 -7.48 28.83 -27.09
CA GLN A 144 -8.90 28.65 -26.79
C GLN A 144 -9.75 29.21 -27.96
N PRO A 145 -10.05 28.39 -28.99
CA PRO A 145 -10.64 28.87 -30.23
C PRO A 145 -12.02 29.52 -30.08
N GLN A 146 -12.80 29.13 -29.06
CA GLN A 146 -14.14 29.66 -28.81
C GLN A 146 -14.12 31.13 -28.36
N GLU A 147 -13.04 31.54 -27.69
CA GLU A 147 -12.86 32.90 -27.16
C GLU A 147 -11.82 33.70 -27.97
N ASP A 148 -11.33 33.11 -29.06
CA ASP A 148 -10.22 33.61 -29.88
C ASP A 148 -9.05 34.16 -29.05
N SER A 149 -8.69 33.40 -28.02
CA SER A 149 -7.61 33.74 -27.10
C SER A 149 -6.51 32.68 -27.14
N TYR A 150 -5.31 33.09 -26.75
CA TYR A 150 -4.15 32.24 -26.58
C TYR A 150 -3.46 32.55 -25.26
N ASN A 151 -2.52 31.70 -24.89
CA ASN A 151 -1.59 31.98 -23.81
C ASN A 151 -0.23 31.37 -24.16
N ASN A 152 0.83 32.13 -23.88
CA ASN A 152 2.19 31.68 -24.07
C ASN A 152 2.77 31.22 -22.72
N TYR A 153 3.01 29.92 -22.59
CA TYR A 153 3.63 29.30 -21.42
C TYR A 153 5.13 29.04 -21.61
N THR A 154 5.74 29.67 -22.62
CA THR A 154 7.20 29.63 -22.83
C THR A 154 7.88 30.30 -21.63
N SER A 155 8.68 29.52 -20.91
CA SER A 155 9.53 29.96 -19.82
C SER A 155 10.98 29.74 -20.22
N ASP A 156 11.93 30.54 -19.70
CA ASP A 156 13.36 30.26 -19.91
C ASP A 156 13.78 28.88 -19.35
N ASP A 157 12.97 28.33 -18.43
CA ASP A 157 13.12 26.99 -17.84
C ASP A 157 11.90 26.10 -18.19
N ILE A 158 11.64 25.79 -19.47
CA ILE A 158 10.69 24.72 -19.85
C ILE A 158 11.24 23.32 -19.53
N ASN A 159 11.74 23.13 -18.31
CA ASN A 159 11.83 21.81 -17.73
C ASN A 159 10.44 21.47 -17.24
N ILE A 160 9.64 20.78 -18.08
CA ILE A 160 8.45 20.10 -17.56
C ILE A 160 8.97 19.09 -16.53
N THR A 161 9.02 19.51 -15.28
CA THR A 161 9.47 18.66 -14.19
C THR A 161 8.30 17.73 -13.92
N ILE A 162 8.19 16.67 -14.72
CA ILE A 162 7.02 15.79 -14.63
C ILE A 162 7.05 15.11 -13.27
N TYR A 163 8.20 14.65 -12.75
CA TYR A 163 8.38 14.29 -11.34
C TYR A 163 9.87 14.32 -10.97
N LYS A 164 10.31 15.24 -10.10
CA LYS A 164 11.60 15.12 -9.40
C LYS A 164 11.26 14.92 -7.94
N SER A 165 11.44 13.69 -7.44
CA SER A 165 10.89 13.27 -6.14
C SER A 165 11.63 13.82 -4.92
N ASP A 166 12.50 14.84 -5.05
CA ASP A 166 13.41 15.17 -3.95
C ASP A 166 13.84 16.64 -3.86
N SER A 167 12.90 17.58 -4.04
CA SER A 167 13.13 18.98 -3.63
C SER A 167 11.80 19.68 -3.36
N ALA A 168 11.63 20.13 -2.11
CA ALA A 168 10.46 20.84 -1.59
C ALA A 168 10.20 22.23 -2.22
N GLU A 169 10.92 22.60 -3.29
CA GLU A 169 10.86 23.92 -3.93
C GLU A 169 10.53 23.89 -5.42
N ASN A 170 10.25 22.73 -6.03
CA ASN A 170 9.88 22.71 -7.43
C ASN A 170 8.42 23.12 -7.62
N LYS A 171 8.23 24.41 -7.97
CA LYS A 171 6.95 24.98 -8.40
C LYS A 171 6.50 24.28 -9.68
N VAL A 172 5.74 23.20 -9.54
CA VAL A 172 4.97 22.63 -10.65
C VAL A 172 4.04 23.74 -11.12
N LEU A 173 4.32 24.31 -12.29
CA LEU A 173 3.37 25.20 -12.96
C LEU A 173 2.41 24.28 -13.70
N PRO A 174 1.18 24.03 -13.21
CA PRO A 174 0.18 23.39 -14.04
C PRO A 174 -0.01 24.30 -15.26
N VAL A 175 0.25 23.78 -16.45
CA VAL A 175 -0.17 24.44 -17.69
C VAL A 175 -1.65 24.05 -17.84
N PRO A 176 -2.61 24.94 -17.51
CA PRO A 176 -4.02 24.62 -17.67
C PRO A 176 -4.28 24.36 -19.16
N ALA A 177 -4.84 23.20 -19.46
CA ALA A 177 -5.23 22.88 -20.82
C ALA A 177 -6.40 23.81 -21.23
N PHE A 178 -6.26 24.44 -22.39
CA PHE A 178 -7.31 25.24 -23.04
C PHE A 178 -7.73 26.55 -22.36
N GLU A 179 -6.89 27.14 -21.52
CA GLU A 179 -7.12 28.50 -20.98
C GLU A 179 -6.25 29.54 -21.70
N GLY A 180 -6.89 30.35 -22.54
CA GLY A 180 -6.27 31.53 -23.15
C GLY A 180 -6.51 32.79 -22.30
N LYS A 181 -5.51 33.66 -22.16
CA LYS A 181 -5.65 34.94 -21.45
C LYS A 181 -5.52 36.14 -22.38
N ASP A 182 -4.74 35.99 -23.44
CA ASP A 182 -4.42 37.06 -24.38
C ASP A 182 -5.27 36.89 -25.65
N PRO A 183 -5.86 37.96 -26.21
CA PRO A 183 -6.61 37.88 -27.46
C PRO A 183 -5.67 37.58 -28.64
N ILE A 184 -6.13 36.77 -29.59
CA ILE A 184 -5.41 36.55 -30.85
C ILE A 184 -5.60 37.78 -31.74
N ASP A 185 -4.50 38.44 -32.11
CA ASP A 185 -4.56 39.62 -32.96
C ASP A 185 -4.93 39.23 -34.40
N TYR A 186 -5.93 39.91 -34.98
CA TYR A 186 -6.51 39.58 -36.29
C TYR A 186 -5.60 39.96 -37.48
N HIS A 187 -4.41 40.46 -37.21
CA HIS A 187 -3.46 40.88 -38.23
C HIS A 187 -2.47 39.74 -38.48
N SER A 188 -2.73 38.97 -39.54
CA SER A 188 -1.85 37.97 -40.18
C SER A 188 -1.73 36.57 -39.55
N ILE A 189 -2.76 35.74 -39.73
CA ILE A 189 -2.57 34.27 -39.88
C ILE A 189 -2.91 33.89 -41.31
N LEU A 190 -1.97 34.14 -42.23
CA LEU A 190 -1.88 33.37 -43.47
C LEU A 190 -1.16 32.07 -43.11
N LEU A 191 -1.93 31.00 -42.87
CA LEU A 191 -1.38 29.66 -42.72
C LEU A 191 -0.88 29.20 -44.11
N ALA A 192 0.39 29.45 -44.41
CA ALA A 192 1.06 28.84 -45.55
C ALA A 192 1.30 27.36 -45.25
N ILE A 193 0.37 26.51 -45.68
CA ILE A 193 0.62 25.07 -45.80
C ILE A 193 1.55 24.91 -47.00
N LEU A 194 2.85 24.75 -46.75
CA LEU A 194 3.80 24.28 -47.74
C LEU A 194 3.64 22.75 -47.85
N TYR A 195 3.25 22.28 -49.04
CA TYR A 195 3.37 20.88 -49.47
C TYR A 195 4.82 20.55 -49.80
#